data_AF-A0A3D4N6E6-F1
#
_entry.id   AF-A0A3D4N6E6-F1
#
_cell.length_a   1.000
_cell.length_b   1.000
_cell.length_c   1.000
_cell.angle_alpha   90.00
_cell.angle_beta   90.00
_cell.angle_gamma   90.00
#
_symmetry.space_group_name_H-M   'P 1'
#
loop_
_entity.id
_entity.type
_entity.pdbx_description
1 polymer ?
#
loop_
_entity_poly.entity_id
_entity_poly.type
_entity_poly.pdbx_seq_one_letter_code
_entity_poly.pdbx_strand_id
1 'polypeptide(L)'
;MESNNPAFVYLFNADEQSLNSSYGYFYDKSLFDVVIRKKLHSGIYSSIYSGDVLLLNFSDQIVEVSKKSRPYNSTSTTYSVSKDILITIATYLADSIMERKNSISVYLADFLMKHNIYGIMLTNLIYKASSIIDEGLTKVAGYLGCFELDLGNPLHIIFFIDYLCPHGYIQDGFLNLNEGTFSDEVFPPDWARENHDIGIAFLPENEYQITEPKISFPIDLSDEGKKIVKVLEAKKNDDHYQRIAIGLINETQDEDFHFEISEKFNFTRIDIPKSKFLEYSLNDKHPKGKDKAKLFKELLAIRKQDWKFLAAQIVNGFPDAKIQNVRATQYGIKYFFDIPIIGMNGKSKIVRTAWITSDHKTIRLVTIYITEKGNQTTTAGIAPKVSKRESKDINLIYKTVFQFAKEEGETAAARIVPTPMYIDGFIEPVMDGEIGFADIIITDGRNGFVKWLKKNNIGYKYYKKGFAIPAKAPGQSIERAKAYAEAFAKILKQNDIECYTIHRLD
;
A
#
# COMPACT_ATOMS: atom_id res chain seq x y z
N MET A 1 35.46 -0.12 13.89
CA MET A 1 35.07 1.28 14.14
C MET A 1 33.59 1.27 14.43
N GLU A 2 33.22 0.94 15.68
CA GLU A 2 31.85 1.06 16.18
C GLU A 2 31.68 2.51 16.65
N SER A 3 30.99 3.35 15.88
CA SER A 3 30.47 4.61 16.39
C SER A 3 29.26 4.28 17.29
N ASN A 4 29.56 4.01 18.56
CA ASN A 4 28.75 3.18 19.47
C ASN A 4 27.62 3.93 20.20
N ASN A 5 26.86 4.74 19.47
CA ASN A 5 25.79 5.56 20.02
C ASN A 5 24.43 5.19 19.39
N PRO A 6 23.89 4.00 19.68
CA PRO A 6 22.60 3.55 19.15
C PRO A 6 21.42 4.38 19.72
N ALA A 7 20.27 4.29 19.05
CA ALA A 7 19.00 4.79 19.58
C ALA A 7 18.21 3.64 20.19
N PHE A 8 17.55 3.89 21.31
CA PHE A 8 16.67 2.92 21.97
C PHE A 8 15.27 3.48 22.11
N VAL A 9 14.29 2.61 21.95
CA VAL A 9 12.88 2.91 22.18
C VAL A 9 12.37 2.09 23.35
N TYR A 10 11.64 2.75 24.25
CA TYR A 10 10.96 2.16 25.39
C TYR A 10 9.45 2.18 25.13
N LEU A 11 8.81 1.02 25.18
CA LEU A 11 7.40 0.85 24.83
C LEU A 11 6.52 0.67 26.06
N PHE A 12 5.36 1.29 26.03
CA PHE A 12 4.36 1.22 27.09
C PHE A 12 2.96 0.98 26.51
N ASN A 13 2.15 0.21 27.22
CA ASN A 13 0.73 0.04 26.93
C ASN A 13 -0.06 1.25 27.46
N ALA A 14 -0.48 2.15 26.59
CA ALA A 14 -1.25 3.33 26.96
C ALA A 14 -2.68 3.02 27.47
N ASP A 15 -3.18 1.80 27.24
CA ASP A 15 -4.46 1.33 27.76
C ASP A 15 -4.37 0.68 29.16
N GLU A 16 -3.23 0.86 29.85
CA GLU A 16 -3.06 0.40 31.23
C GLU A 16 -4.13 1.03 32.14
N GLN A 17 -5.00 0.17 32.69
CA GLN A 17 -6.23 0.60 33.37
C GLN A 17 -5.97 1.51 34.57
N SER A 18 -4.82 1.36 35.25
CA SER A 18 -4.48 2.20 36.39
C SER A 18 -4.24 3.67 36.04
N LEU A 19 -4.06 4.02 34.76
CA LEU A 19 -3.65 5.36 34.33
C LEU A 19 -4.79 6.26 33.83
N ASN A 20 -6.02 5.74 33.67
CA ASN A 20 -7.23 6.52 33.31
C ASN A 20 -6.99 7.58 32.20
N SER A 21 -6.29 7.20 31.12
CA SER A 21 -5.97 8.04 29.96
C SER A 21 -4.94 9.18 30.18
N SER A 22 -4.34 9.33 31.36
CA SER A 22 -3.24 10.27 31.62
C SER A 22 -1.88 9.57 31.58
N TYR A 23 -1.58 8.90 30.47
CA TYR A 23 -0.44 8.00 30.37
C TYR A 23 0.86 8.69 29.92
N GLY A 24 0.80 9.66 29.00
CA GLY A 24 2.01 10.26 28.40
C GLY A 24 2.93 10.89 29.43
N TYR A 25 2.40 11.84 30.22
CA TYR A 25 3.12 12.44 31.35
C TYR A 25 3.64 11.39 32.34
N PHE A 26 2.82 10.40 32.68
CA PHE A 26 3.22 9.35 33.62
C PHE A 26 4.41 8.52 33.11
N TYR A 27 4.42 8.15 31.83
CA TYR A 27 5.50 7.37 31.23
C TYR A 27 6.77 8.18 31.04
N ASP A 28 6.68 9.41 30.53
CA ASP A 28 7.82 10.31 30.43
C ASP A 28 8.46 10.52 31.80
N LYS A 29 7.64 10.87 32.81
CA LYS A 29 8.11 11.03 34.18
C LYS A 29 8.77 9.76 34.73
N SER A 30 8.14 8.60 34.53
CA SER A 30 8.69 7.33 35.01
C SER A 30 10.06 7.02 34.44
N LEU A 31 10.26 7.27 33.13
CA LEU A 31 11.54 7.08 32.47
C LEU A 31 12.58 8.10 32.95
N PHE A 32 12.25 9.38 32.96
CA PHE A 32 13.21 10.41 33.32
C PHE A 32 13.55 10.43 34.81
N ASP A 33 12.64 10.00 35.70
CA ASP A 33 12.96 9.76 37.10
C ASP A 33 14.04 8.66 37.26
N VAL A 34 14.09 7.67 36.37
CA VAL A 34 15.18 6.67 36.37
C VAL A 34 16.48 7.31 35.87
N VAL A 35 16.44 8.04 34.75
CA VAL A 35 17.60 8.77 34.18
C VAL A 35 18.22 9.71 35.23
N ILE A 36 17.39 10.41 35.99
CA ILE A 36 17.81 11.38 37.00
C ILE A 36 18.35 10.69 38.25
N ARG A 37 17.58 9.77 38.87
CA ARG A 37 18.02 9.06 40.09
C ARG A 37 19.30 8.24 39.89
N LYS A 38 19.52 7.72 38.69
CA LYS A 38 20.73 6.96 38.32
C LYS A 38 21.87 7.86 37.83
N LYS A 39 21.70 9.19 37.86
CA LYS A 39 22.68 10.21 37.43
C LYS A 39 23.16 10.02 35.99
N LEU A 40 22.29 9.51 35.12
CA LEU A 40 22.58 9.32 33.70
C LEU A 40 22.54 10.64 32.93
N HIS A 41 21.67 11.58 33.33
CA HIS A 41 21.50 12.90 32.70
C HIS A 41 22.80 13.68 32.54
N SER A 42 23.78 13.53 33.44
CA SER A 42 25.08 14.21 33.36
C SER A 42 26.07 13.59 32.36
N GLY A 43 25.76 12.41 31.81
CA GLY A 43 26.69 11.65 30.97
C GLY A 43 26.09 11.16 29.66
N ILE A 44 24.87 11.60 29.31
CA ILE A 44 24.22 11.31 28.04
C ILE A 44 24.13 12.57 27.19
N TYR A 45 24.18 12.37 25.87
CA TYR A 45 23.96 13.39 24.87
C TYR A 45 22.90 12.85 23.90
N SER A 46 21.63 13.11 24.19
CA SER A 46 20.51 12.31 23.66
C SER A 46 19.28 13.16 23.34
N SER A 47 18.79 13.07 22.11
CA SER A 47 17.51 13.66 21.70
C SER A 47 16.37 12.78 22.17
N ILE A 48 15.29 13.43 22.60
CA ILE A 48 14.10 12.79 23.15
C ILE A 48 12.99 12.89 22.13
N TYR A 49 12.36 11.75 21.84
CA TYR A 49 11.11 11.71 21.09
C TYR A 49 10.11 10.89 21.87
N SER A 50 8.87 11.34 22.00
CA SER A 50 7.81 10.53 22.61
C SER A 50 6.45 10.78 21.98
N GLY A 51 5.55 9.83 22.14
CA GLY A 51 4.25 9.88 21.50
C GLY A 51 3.60 8.51 21.31
N ASP A 52 2.40 8.53 20.76
CA ASP A 52 1.68 7.32 20.40
C ASP A 52 2.26 6.68 19.13
N VAL A 53 2.30 5.36 19.10
CA VAL A 53 2.69 4.57 17.94
C VAL A 53 1.46 4.35 17.06
N LEU A 54 1.23 5.27 16.11
CA LEU A 54 -0.03 5.43 15.37
C LEU A 54 -0.23 4.42 14.20
N LEU A 55 -0.25 3.11 14.49
CA LEU A 55 -0.46 2.08 13.45
C LEU A 55 -1.84 2.15 12.78
N LEU A 56 -2.88 2.55 13.53
CA LEU A 56 -4.24 2.69 12.99
C LEU A 56 -4.29 3.77 11.91
N ASN A 57 -3.76 4.96 12.21
CA ASN A 57 -3.66 6.05 11.24
C ASN A 57 -2.80 5.66 10.03
N PHE A 58 -1.71 4.93 10.26
CA PHE A 58 -0.88 4.41 9.17
C PHE A 58 -1.65 3.41 8.28
N SER A 59 -2.64 2.71 8.84
CA SER A 59 -3.42 1.68 8.16
C SER A 59 -4.75 2.20 7.58
N ASP A 60 -5.03 3.48 7.74
CA ASP A 60 -6.24 4.10 7.19
C ASP A 60 -6.19 4.15 5.67
N GLN A 61 -7.35 3.89 5.07
CA GLN A 61 -7.60 4.06 3.65
C GLN A 61 -8.88 4.85 3.44
N ILE A 62 -8.91 5.64 2.38
CA ILE A 62 -10.12 6.36 1.97
C ILE A 62 -11.18 5.32 1.60
N VAL A 63 -12.35 5.42 2.20
CA VAL A 63 -13.53 4.59 1.89
C VAL A 63 -14.68 5.40 1.31
N GLU A 64 -14.68 6.71 1.51
CA GLU A 64 -15.71 7.59 0.97
C GLU A 64 -15.16 9.00 0.75
N VAL A 65 -15.62 9.64 -0.33
CA VAL A 65 -15.50 11.09 -0.53
C VAL A 65 -16.85 11.63 -0.92
N SER A 66 -17.27 12.71 -0.27
CA SER A 66 -18.51 13.39 -0.61
C SER A 66 -18.30 14.90 -0.69
N LYS A 67 -19.05 15.55 -1.56
CA LYS A 67 -19.14 17.00 -1.62
C LYS A 67 -20.59 17.43 -1.58
N LYS A 68 -20.86 18.43 -0.75
CA LYS A 68 -22.13 19.15 -0.72
C LYS A 68 -21.88 20.63 -0.92
N SER A 69 -22.61 21.25 -1.84
CA SER A 69 -22.49 22.67 -2.16
C SER A 69 -23.37 23.55 -1.26
N ARG A 70 -24.29 22.96 -0.47
CA ARG A 70 -25.19 23.67 0.44
C ARG A 70 -25.36 22.92 1.78
N PRO A 71 -25.41 23.62 2.93
CA PRO A 71 -25.30 25.07 3.10
C PRO A 71 -23.86 25.62 3.02
N TYR A 72 -22.85 24.76 3.11
CA TYR A 72 -21.44 25.13 2.98
C TYR A 72 -20.78 24.26 1.92
N ASN A 73 -20.03 24.88 1.01
CA ASN A 73 -19.21 24.17 0.03
C ASN A 73 -18.11 23.41 0.77
N SER A 74 -18.37 22.14 1.06
CA SER A 74 -17.48 21.28 1.84
C SER A 74 -17.31 19.95 1.15
N THR A 75 -16.05 19.50 1.09
CA THR A 75 -15.67 18.14 0.72
C THR A 75 -15.32 17.40 2.00
N SER A 76 -15.94 16.26 2.23
CA SER A 76 -15.63 15.36 3.35
C SER A 76 -14.94 14.10 2.82
N THR A 77 -13.99 13.60 3.59
CA THR A 77 -13.33 12.32 3.33
C THR A 77 -13.50 11.42 4.54
N THR A 78 -13.97 10.21 4.31
CA THR A 78 -14.09 9.17 5.35
C THR A 78 -12.97 8.18 5.17
N TYR A 79 -12.28 7.89 6.27
CA TYR A 79 -11.24 6.87 6.35
C TYR A 79 -11.75 5.66 7.13
N SER A 80 -11.24 4.49 6.77
CA SER A 80 -11.40 3.27 7.56
C SER A 80 -10.07 2.54 7.63
N VAL A 81 -9.80 1.97 8.80
CA VAL A 81 -8.65 1.12 9.02
C VAL A 81 -8.76 -0.13 8.14
N SER A 82 -7.79 -0.32 7.25
CA SER A 82 -7.61 -1.56 6.50
C SER A 82 -7.03 -2.62 7.45
N LYS A 83 -7.84 -3.65 7.76
CA LYS A 83 -7.40 -4.76 8.61
C LYS A 83 -6.22 -5.52 8.02
N ASP A 84 -6.18 -5.70 6.70
CA ASP A 84 -5.08 -6.39 6.04
C ASP A 84 -3.77 -5.61 6.11
N ILE A 85 -3.81 -4.28 6.00
CA ILE A 85 -2.64 -3.43 6.22
C ILE A 85 -2.25 -3.46 7.70
N LEU A 86 -3.19 -3.24 8.62
CA LEU A 86 -2.91 -3.21 10.06
C LEU A 86 -2.24 -4.49 10.54
N ILE A 87 -2.82 -5.66 10.24
CA ILE A 87 -2.28 -6.94 10.66
C ILE A 87 -0.89 -7.15 10.05
N THR A 88 -0.71 -6.84 8.77
CA THR A 88 0.59 -7.00 8.11
C THR A 88 1.64 -6.09 8.75
N ILE A 89 1.36 -4.79 8.88
CA ILE A 89 2.32 -3.82 9.41
C ILE A 89 2.64 -4.09 10.88
N ALA A 90 1.65 -4.42 11.71
CA ALA A 90 1.88 -4.80 13.11
C ALA A 90 2.77 -6.04 13.23
N THR A 91 2.52 -7.07 12.41
CA THR A 91 3.32 -8.30 12.40
C THR A 91 4.76 -8.01 12.01
N TYR A 92 4.96 -7.35 10.87
CA TYR A 92 6.30 -7.07 10.35
C TYR A 92 7.08 -6.09 11.23
N LEU A 93 6.41 -5.12 11.86
CA LEU A 93 7.03 -4.25 12.86
C LEU A 93 7.45 -5.02 14.10
N ALA A 94 6.58 -5.89 14.63
CA ALA A 94 6.89 -6.71 15.79
C ALA A 94 8.08 -7.63 15.50
N ASP A 95 8.05 -8.38 14.41
CA ASP A 95 9.14 -9.27 14.01
C ASP A 95 10.45 -8.49 13.85
N SER A 96 10.42 -7.34 13.17
CA SER A 96 11.64 -6.54 13.00
C SER A 96 12.17 -5.95 14.29
N ILE A 97 11.32 -5.68 15.28
CA ILE A 97 11.74 -5.28 16.64
C ILE A 97 12.36 -6.47 17.38
N MET A 98 11.75 -7.65 17.30
CA MET A 98 12.23 -8.85 18.00
C MET A 98 13.59 -9.34 17.49
N GLU A 99 13.94 -9.05 16.24
CA GLU A 99 15.27 -9.31 15.64
C GLU A 99 16.37 -8.34 16.14
N ARG A 100 16.00 -7.27 16.84
CA ARG A 100 16.96 -6.33 17.46
C ARG A 100 17.28 -6.76 18.88
N LYS A 101 18.33 -6.18 19.46
CA LYS A 101 18.53 -6.28 20.91
C LYS A 101 17.32 -5.65 21.61
N ASN A 102 16.60 -6.45 22.40
CA ASN A 102 15.38 -6.03 23.08
C ASN A 102 15.21 -6.73 24.44
N SER A 103 14.33 -6.19 25.29
CA SER A 103 13.88 -6.77 26.56
C SER A 103 12.40 -7.17 26.55
N ILE A 104 11.77 -7.15 25.37
CA ILE A 104 10.33 -7.34 25.21
C ILE A 104 9.98 -8.82 25.40
N SER A 105 9.06 -9.08 26.32
CA SER A 105 8.65 -10.45 26.69
C SER A 105 7.18 -10.74 26.40
N VAL A 106 6.45 -9.76 25.89
CA VAL A 106 5.06 -9.90 25.46
C VAL A 106 4.98 -10.28 23.99
N TYR A 107 3.81 -10.77 23.57
CA TYR A 107 3.54 -10.96 22.16
C TYR A 107 3.24 -9.61 21.49
N LEU A 108 4.28 -8.92 21.05
CA LEU A 108 4.22 -7.50 20.67
C LEU A 108 3.23 -7.21 19.54
N ALA A 109 3.09 -8.11 18.56
CA ALA A 109 2.14 -7.91 17.46
C ALA A 109 0.68 -7.79 17.96
N ASP A 110 0.31 -8.57 18.98
CA ASP A 110 -1.03 -8.51 19.57
C ASP A 110 -1.27 -7.16 20.25
N PHE A 111 -0.27 -6.67 20.99
CA PHE A 111 -0.29 -5.35 21.61
C PHE A 111 -0.43 -4.24 20.57
N LEU A 112 0.39 -4.28 19.52
CA LEU A 112 0.35 -3.32 18.42
C LEU A 112 -1.00 -3.31 17.67
N MET A 113 -1.74 -4.43 17.65
CA MET A 113 -3.04 -4.53 16.97
C MET A 113 -4.24 -4.17 17.86
N LYS A 114 -4.14 -4.36 19.18
CA LYS A 114 -5.28 -4.29 20.10
C LYS A 114 -5.20 -3.16 21.12
N HIS A 115 -4.03 -2.58 21.31
CA HIS A 115 -3.77 -1.59 22.34
C HIS A 115 -3.14 -0.33 21.76
N ASN A 116 -3.40 0.81 22.41
CA ASN A 116 -2.64 2.02 22.19
C ASN A 116 -1.24 1.84 22.80
N ILE A 117 -0.20 2.10 22.02
CA ILE A 117 1.20 1.97 22.46
C ILE A 117 1.83 3.35 22.50
N TYR A 118 2.46 3.67 23.63
CA TYR A 118 3.26 4.88 23.79
C TYR A 118 4.75 4.51 23.69
N GLY A 119 5.50 5.26 22.89
CA GLY A 119 6.93 5.08 22.71
C GLY A 119 7.71 6.29 23.25
N ILE A 120 8.85 6.02 23.87
CA ILE A 120 9.86 7.04 24.17
C ILE A 120 11.18 6.60 23.52
N MET A 121 11.69 7.38 22.57
CA MET A 121 13.00 7.17 21.95
C MET A 121 14.04 8.09 22.56
N LEU A 122 15.20 7.52 22.89
CA LEU A 122 16.42 8.25 23.24
C LEU A 122 17.51 7.93 22.22
N THR A 123 18.08 8.96 21.58
CA THR A 123 19.21 8.79 20.64
C THR A 123 20.54 8.69 21.37
N ASN A 124 21.58 8.24 20.69
CA ASN A 124 22.97 8.31 21.17
C ASN A 124 23.22 7.74 22.58
N LEU A 125 22.53 6.67 22.92
CA LEU A 125 22.57 6.09 24.26
C LEU A 125 23.45 4.83 24.26
N ILE A 126 24.45 4.77 25.12
CA ILE A 126 25.26 3.55 25.27
C ILE A 126 24.42 2.40 25.87
N TYR A 127 24.70 1.16 25.47
CA TYR A 127 23.97 -0.03 25.95
C TYR A 127 23.84 -0.13 27.47
N LYS A 128 24.89 0.25 28.21
CA LYS A 128 24.87 0.23 29.67
C LYS A 128 23.84 1.19 30.24
N ALA A 129 23.73 2.39 29.68
CA ALA A 129 22.74 3.37 30.12
C ALA A 129 21.33 2.89 29.78
N SER A 130 21.13 2.32 28.58
CA SER A 130 19.84 1.73 28.21
C SER A 130 19.40 0.60 29.13
N SER A 131 20.32 -0.34 29.46
CA SER A 131 20.04 -1.44 30.40
C SER A 131 19.61 -0.93 31.78
N ILE A 132 20.24 0.14 32.28
CA ILE A 132 19.88 0.74 33.57
C ILE A 132 18.47 1.35 33.52
N ILE A 133 18.10 1.99 32.41
CA ILE A 133 16.77 2.57 32.22
C ILE A 133 15.72 1.46 32.13
N ASP A 134 15.95 0.46 31.28
CA ASP A 134 15.10 -0.73 31.10
C ASP A 134 14.82 -1.44 32.44
N GLU A 135 15.88 -1.77 33.20
CA GLU A 135 15.76 -2.36 34.53
C GLU A 135 14.93 -1.50 35.50
N GLY A 136 15.11 -0.17 35.45
CA GLY A 136 14.38 0.78 36.29
C GLY A 136 12.89 0.90 35.93
N LEU A 137 12.51 0.55 34.70
CA LEU A 137 11.14 0.61 34.20
C LEU A 137 10.37 -0.70 34.39
N THR A 138 11.03 -1.83 34.68
CA THR A 138 10.39 -3.16 34.85
C THR A 138 9.20 -3.21 35.83
N LYS A 139 9.12 -2.28 36.79
CA LYS A 139 8.02 -2.18 37.77
C LYS A 139 6.99 -1.10 37.45
N VAL A 140 7.20 -0.35 36.37
CA VAL A 140 6.27 0.69 35.91
C VAL A 140 5.08 -0.01 35.23
N ALA A 141 3.87 0.34 35.66
CA ALA A 141 2.65 -0.20 35.08
C ALA A 141 2.62 0.06 33.57
N GLY A 142 2.15 -0.91 32.78
CA GLY A 142 2.11 -0.80 31.32
C GLY A 142 3.46 -0.91 30.59
N TYR A 143 4.61 -1.02 31.26
CA TYR A 143 5.89 -1.15 30.56
C TYR A 143 6.01 -2.48 29.81
N LEU A 144 6.34 -2.44 28.51
CA LEU A 144 6.41 -3.61 27.63
C LEU A 144 7.84 -4.08 27.36
N GLY A 145 8.83 -3.21 27.57
CA GLY A 145 10.25 -3.45 27.29
C GLY A 145 10.87 -2.37 26.43
N CYS A 146 12.14 -2.53 26.09
CA CYS A 146 12.87 -1.68 25.18
C CYS A 146 13.47 -2.46 24.01
N PHE A 147 13.85 -1.75 22.95
CA PHE A 147 14.62 -2.31 21.86
C PHE A 147 15.55 -1.29 21.21
N GLU A 148 16.60 -1.78 20.58
CA GLU A 148 17.54 -1.00 19.78
C GLU A 148 16.95 -0.70 18.39
N LEU A 149 16.88 0.57 18.02
CA LEU A 149 16.27 1.02 16.78
C LEU A 149 17.13 0.66 15.55
N ASP A 150 16.52 0.06 14.54
CA ASP A 150 17.12 -0.14 13.22
C ASP A 150 16.88 1.08 12.32
N LEU A 151 17.89 1.95 12.19
CA LEU A 151 17.84 3.12 11.32
C LEU A 151 17.87 2.79 9.82
N GLY A 152 18.06 1.51 9.45
CA GLY A 152 17.92 1.02 8.08
C GLY A 152 16.54 0.42 7.78
N ASN A 153 15.61 0.42 8.74
CA ASN A 153 14.26 -0.12 8.60
C ASN A 153 13.21 1.01 8.50
N PRO A 154 12.48 1.13 7.38
CA PRO A 154 11.47 2.18 7.20
C PRO A 154 10.37 2.21 8.26
N LEU A 155 9.89 1.06 8.76
CA LEU A 155 8.84 1.08 9.79
C LEU A 155 9.36 1.63 11.11
N HIS A 156 10.61 1.34 11.45
CA HIS A 156 11.24 1.87 12.66
C HIS A 156 11.39 3.38 12.57
N ILE A 157 11.81 3.91 11.41
CA ILE A 157 11.91 5.36 11.16
C ILE A 157 10.52 6.00 11.24
N ILE A 158 9.54 5.47 10.51
CA ILE A 158 8.18 6.02 10.46
C ILE A 158 7.59 6.11 11.87
N PHE A 159 7.62 5.01 12.62
CA PHE A 159 6.89 4.94 13.90
C PHE A 159 7.64 5.49 15.10
N PHE A 160 8.97 5.55 15.07
CA PHE A 160 9.76 5.96 16.24
C PHE A 160 10.62 7.21 16.00
N ILE A 161 10.58 7.80 14.81
CA ILE A 161 11.20 9.08 14.50
C ILE A 161 10.16 10.04 13.90
N ASP A 162 9.48 9.65 12.81
CA ASP A 162 8.61 10.58 12.09
C ASP A 162 7.29 10.85 12.82
N TYR A 163 6.75 9.85 13.53
CA TYR A 163 5.46 9.96 14.23
C TYR A 163 5.57 10.38 15.70
N LEU A 164 6.75 10.22 16.32
CA LEU A 164 6.97 10.68 17.69
C LEU A 164 7.31 12.17 17.71
N CYS A 165 6.83 12.88 18.72
CA CYS A 165 7.11 14.30 18.88
C CYS A 165 8.51 14.51 19.50
N PRO A 166 9.34 15.43 18.96
CA PRO A 166 10.60 15.80 19.60
C PRO A 166 10.36 16.64 20.86
N HIS A 167 11.07 16.32 21.95
CA HIS A 167 10.94 16.99 23.26
C HIS A 167 12.25 17.65 23.73
N GLY A 168 13.12 18.03 22.79
CA GLY A 168 14.45 18.56 23.09
C GLY A 168 15.50 17.47 23.23
N TYR A 169 16.64 17.82 23.83
CA TYR A 169 17.72 16.87 24.06
C TYR A 169 18.42 17.09 25.40
N ILE A 170 18.92 16.00 26.01
CA ILE A 170 19.69 16.05 27.25
C ILE A 170 21.18 16.13 26.91
N GLN A 171 21.88 17.05 27.56
CA GLN A 171 23.33 17.17 27.52
C GLN A 171 23.86 17.73 28.83
N ASP A 172 24.87 17.08 29.41
CA ASP A 172 25.61 17.57 30.59
C ASP A 172 24.69 17.98 31.77
N GLY A 173 23.58 17.25 31.94
CA GLY A 173 22.59 17.48 32.99
C GLY A 173 21.59 18.59 32.72
N PHE A 174 21.54 19.12 31.50
CA PHE A 174 20.53 20.07 31.04
C PHE A 174 19.59 19.41 30.03
N LEU A 175 18.29 19.70 30.15
CA LEU A 175 17.32 19.56 29.07
C LEU A 175 17.37 20.84 28.22
N ASN A 176 17.84 20.72 26.99
CA ASN A 176 17.93 21.80 26.03
C ASN A 176 16.68 21.82 25.14
N LEU A 177 15.98 22.94 25.11
CA LEU A 177 14.75 23.18 24.38
C LEU A 177 14.97 24.30 23.36
N ASN A 178 14.26 24.23 22.24
CA ASN A 178 14.31 25.28 21.22
C ASN A 178 13.41 26.45 21.61
N GLU A 179 13.93 27.69 21.52
CA GLU A 179 13.21 28.93 21.81
C GLU A 179 12.14 29.31 20.78
N GLY A 180 12.11 28.72 19.58
CA GLY A 180 11.25 29.20 18.48
C GLY A 180 10.54 28.14 17.65
N THR A 181 9.22 28.14 17.70
CA THR A 181 8.35 28.58 16.57
C THR A 181 6.91 28.61 17.07
N PHE A 182 6.24 29.76 16.89
CA PHE A 182 4.90 30.15 17.39
C PHE A 182 4.89 30.86 18.75
N SER A 183 3.99 31.83 18.83
CA SER A 183 3.84 32.89 19.82
C SER A 183 3.37 32.43 21.21
N ASP A 184 3.50 31.15 21.52
CA ASP A 184 3.05 30.57 22.77
C ASP A 184 4.27 30.17 23.59
N GLU A 185 4.24 30.45 24.89
CA GLU A 185 5.29 30.14 25.84
C GLU A 185 5.71 28.66 25.69
N VAL A 186 6.97 28.41 25.28
CA VAL A 186 7.51 27.05 25.26
C VAL A 186 7.68 26.61 26.70
N PHE A 187 6.77 25.77 27.19
CA PHE A 187 6.87 25.23 28.53
C PHE A 187 7.79 24.01 28.55
N PRO A 188 8.71 23.93 29.51
CA PRO A 188 9.43 22.69 29.74
C PRO A 188 8.44 21.61 30.17
N PRO A 189 8.66 20.34 29.77
CA PRO A 189 7.77 19.25 30.14
C PRO A 189 7.72 19.11 31.67
N ASP A 190 6.55 18.73 32.19
CA ASP A 190 6.30 18.71 33.64
C ASP A 190 7.30 17.82 34.39
N TRP A 191 7.71 16.69 33.81
CA TRP A 191 8.73 15.82 34.41
C TRP A 191 10.07 16.54 34.63
N ALA A 192 10.45 17.49 33.76
CA ALA A 192 11.68 18.25 33.92
C ALA A 192 11.50 19.36 34.95
N ARG A 193 10.35 20.05 34.94
CA ARG A 193 10.01 21.10 35.90
C ARG A 193 9.99 20.61 37.35
N GLU A 194 9.51 19.38 37.55
CA GLU A 194 9.38 18.76 38.87
C GLU A 194 10.69 18.19 39.42
N ASN A 195 11.75 18.11 38.60
CA ASN A 195 13.02 17.53 38.97
C ASN A 195 14.12 18.60 39.08
N HIS A 196 14.60 18.89 40.29
CA HIS A 196 15.63 19.91 40.53
C HIS A 196 17.07 19.48 40.17
N ASP A 197 17.28 18.17 39.93
CA ASP A 197 18.59 17.62 39.56
C ASP A 197 18.90 17.78 38.06
N ILE A 198 17.93 18.19 37.24
CA ILE A 198 18.12 18.49 35.82
C ILE A 198 17.94 20.00 35.57
N GLY A 199 18.90 20.61 34.89
CA GLY A 199 18.80 21.99 34.43
C GLY A 199 17.87 22.10 33.21
N ILE A 200 17.32 23.28 32.97
CA ILE A 200 16.53 23.57 31.76
C ILE A 200 17.21 24.73 31.05
N ALA A 201 17.51 24.56 29.77
CA ALA A 201 18.09 25.58 28.91
C ALA A 201 17.18 25.79 27.71
N PHE A 202 16.90 27.05 27.41
CA PHE A 202 16.25 27.45 26.17
C PHE A 202 17.34 27.98 25.24
N LEU A 203 17.39 27.44 24.02
CA LEU A 203 18.41 27.76 23.02
C LEU A 203 17.75 28.41 21.80
N PRO A 204 18.34 29.49 21.26
CA PRO A 204 17.95 30.03 19.97
C PRO A 204 17.99 28.95 18.87
N GLU A 205 17.06 28.99 17.91
CA GLU A 205 16.94 27.99 16.82
C GLU A 205 18.28 27.61 16.16
N ASN A 206 19.11 28.60 15.84
CA ASN A 206 20.40 28.38 15.19
C ASN A 206 21.37 27.61 16.10
N GLU A 207 21.39 27.91 17.39
CA GLU A 207 22.22 27.20 18.37
C GLU A 207 21.67 25.80 18.62
N TYR A 208 20.34 25.67 18.80
CA TYR A 208 19.66 24.39 18.96
C TYR A 208 19.97 23.45 17.79
N GLN A 209 19.83 23.91 16.55
CA GLN A 209 20.11 23.09 15.36
C GLN A 209 21.56 22.61 15.26
N ILE A 210 22.53 23.40 15.72
CA ILE A 210 23.96 23.05 15.71
C ILE A 210 24.29 22.04 16.81
N THR A 211 23.66 22.21 17.98
CA THR A 211 23.99 21.48 19.21
C THR A 211 23.14 20.23 19.43
N GLU A 212 21.99 20.12 18.77
CA GLU A 212 21.11 18.94 18.85
C GLU A 212 21.81 17.68 18.31
N PRO A 213 21.73 16.55 19.05
CA PRO A 213 22.22 15.26 18.58
C PRO A 213 21.63 14.87 17.21
N LYS A 214 22.50 14.75 16.21
CA LYS A 214 22.09 14.33 14.85
C LYS A 214 22.01 12.82 14.73
N ILE A 215 20.90 12.35 14.16
CA ILE A 215 20.71 10.94 13.80
C ILE A 215 21.48 10.66 12.50
N SER A 216 22.39 9.69 12.55
CA SER A 216 23.14 9.25 11.36
C SER A 216 22.42 8.07 10.71
N PHE A 217 21.72 8.34 9.61
CA PHE A 217 21.06 7.30 8.84
C PHE A 217 22.07 6.51 8.01
N PRO A 218 21.97 5.17 7.96
CA PRO A 218 22.80 4.37 7.08
C PRO A 218 22.51 4.69 5.61
N ILE A 219 23.52 4.56 4.75
CA ILE A 219 23.36 4.76 3.29
C ILE A 219 22.44 3.68 2.70
N ASP A 220 22.60 2.44 3.17
CA ASP A 220 21.83 1.29 2.72
C ASP A 220 20.80 0.87 3.77
N LEU A 221 19.66 0.37 3.28
CA LEU A 221 18.67 -0.29 4.13
C LEU A 221 19.27 -1.53 4.79
N SER A 222 18.82 -1.83 6.01
CA SER A 222 19.10 -3.11 6.64
C SER A 222 18.46 -4.25 5.83
N ASP A 223 18.89 -5.49 6.06
CA ASP A 223 18.28 -6.63 5.36
C ASP A 223 16.79 -6.78 5.68
N GLU A 224 16.38 -6.40 6.90
CA GLU A 224 14.97 -6.32 7.27
C GLU A 224 14.29 -5.13 6.59
N GLY A 225 14.93 -3.96 6.56
CA GLY A 225 14.44 -2.79 5.83
C GLY A 225 14.14 -3.07 4.36
N LYS A 226 14.98 -3.85 3.67
CA LYS A 226 14.74 -4.28 2.28
C LYS A 226 13.50 -5.16 2.13
N LYS A 227 13.19 -6.00 3.13
CA LYS A 227 11.94 -6.80 3.14
C LYS A 227 10.73 -5.89 3.37
N ILE A 228 10.84 -4.98 4.35
CA ILE A 228 9.81 -4.00 4.69
C ILE A 228 9.42 -3.11 3.51
N VAL A 229 10.39 -2.62 2.71
CA VAL A 229 10.07 -1.84 1.50
C VAL A 229 9.15 -2.61 0.56
N LYS A 230 9.42 -3.90 0.32
CA LYS A 230 8.57 -4.74 -0.54
C LYS A 230 7.17 -4.93 0.05
N VAL A 231 7.07 -5.06 1.38
CA VAL A 231 5.79 -5.15 2.08
C VAL A 231 4.99 -3.86 1.93
N LEU A 232 5.64 -2.71 2.15
CA LEU A 232 5.02 -1.39 2.00
C LEU A 232 4.57 -1.15 0.56
N GLU A 233 5.41 -1.44 -0.43
CA GLU A 233 5.05 -1.36 -1.85
C GLU A 233 3.85 -2.26 -2.19
N ALA A 234 3.76 -3.46 -1.61
CA ALA A 234 2.64 -4.37 -1.87
C ALA A 234 1.34 -3.96 -1.16
N LYS A 235 1.42 -3.44 0.06
CA LYS A 235 0.25 -3.20 0.94
C LYS A 235 -0.26 -1.76 0.93
N LYS A 236 0.61 -0.76 0.75
CA LYS A 236 0.26 0.67 0.84
C LYS A 236 -0.06 1.34 -0.49
N ASN A 237 0.07 0.63 -1.61
CA ASN A 237 -0.32 1.17 -2.90
C ASN A 237 -1.83 1.38 -2.98
N ASP A 238 -2.24 2.60 -3.35
CA ASP A 238 -3.64 2.93 -3.57
C ASP A 238 -4.24 2.09 -4.70
N ASP A 239 -5.37 1.46 -4.42
CA ASP A 239 -6.11 0.74 -5.44
C ASP A 239 -6.71 1.73 -6.48
N HIS A 240 -7.30 1.20 -7.56
CA HIS A 240 -7.85 2.06 -8.60
C HIS A 240 -8.99 2.97 -8.10
N TYR A 241 -9.86 2.48 -7.21
CA TYR A 241 -10.95 3.30 -6.68
C TYR A 241 -10.43 4.37 -5.69
N GLN A 242 -9.46 4.03 -4.84
CA GLN A 242 -8.76 5.02 -4.00
C GLN A 242 -8.12 6.14 -4.84
N ARG A 243 -7.47 5.82 -5.97
CA ARG A 243 -6.92 6.84 -6.87
C ARG A 243 -7.99 7.75 -7.49
N ILE A 244 -9.21 7.24 -7.74
CA ILE A 244 -10.35 8.07 -8.16
C ILE A 244 -10.75 9.02 -7.01
N ALA A 245 -10.88 8.51 -5.79
CA ALA A 245 -11.21 9.31 -4.62
C ALA A 245 -10.19 10.43 -4.37
N ILE A 246 -8.89 10.14 -4.44
CA ILE A 246 -7.81 11.14 -4.34
C ILE A 246 -7.95 12.20 -5.43
N GLY A 247 -8.27 11.81 -6.67
CA GLY A 247 -8.53 12.77 -7.74
C GLY A 247 -9.73 13.68 -7.47
N LEU A 248 -10.81 13.15 -6.88
CA LEU A 248 -11.97 13.95 -6.49
C LEU A 248 -11.66 14.97 -5.39
N ILE A 249 -10.76 14.62 -4.47
CA ILE A 249 -10.30 15.53 -3.40
C ILE A 249 -9.43 16.65 -3.98
N ASN A 250 -8.51 16.30 -4.89
CA ASN A 250 -7.49 17.22 -5.38
C ASN A 250 -7.97 18.16 -6.49
N GLU A 251 -9.08 17.82 -7.16
CA GLU A 251 -9.61 18.61 -8.26
C GLU A 251 -10.86 19.39 -7.87
N THR A 252 -10.99 20.62 -8.39
CA THR A 252 -12.21 21.41 -8.20
C THR A 252 -13.40 20.72 -8.86
N GLN A 253 -14.43 20.44 -8.05
CA GLN A 253 -15.66 19.82 -8.50
C GLN A 253 -16.76 20.88 -8.67
N ASP A 254 -17.45 20.89 -9.80
CA ASP A 254 -18.56 21.82 -10.04
C ASP A 254 -19.89 21.28 -9.48
N GLU A 255 -20.04 19.96 -9.44
CA GLU A 255 -21.26 19.25 -9.04
C GLU A 255 -21.11 18.63 -7.65
N ASP A 256 -22.23 18.47 -6.95
CA ASP A 256 -22.31 17.64 -5.75
C ASP A 256 -22.07 16.17 -6.14
N PHE A 257 -21.38 15.44 -5.25
CA PHE A 257 -21.11 14.03 -5.47
C PHE A 257 -20.97 13.28 -4.16
N HIS A 258 -21.13 11.97 -4.28
CA HIS A 258 -20.79 11.00 -3.25
C HIS A 258 -20.16 9.82 -3.98
N PHE A 259 -19.01 9.37 -3.50
CA PHE A 259 -18.25 8.26 -4.06
C PHE A 259 -17.81 7.35 -2.92
N GLU A 260 -18.26 6.10 -2.96
CA GLU A 260 -18.02 5.09 -1.92
C GLU A 260 -17.19 3.94 -2.50
N ILE A 261 -16.19 3.50 -1.74
CA ILE A 261 -15.31 2.39 -2.08
C ILE A 261 -15.72 1.20 -1.23
N SER A 262 -16.49 0.30 -1.83
CA SER A 262 -17.06 -0.87 -1.13
C SER A 262 -16.30 -2.18 -1.38
N GLU A 263 -15.38 -2.21 -2.35
CA GLU A 263 -14.57 -3.38 -2.68
C GLU A 263 -13.24 -2.97 -3.35
N LYS A 264 -12.24 -3.86 -3.28
CA LYS A 264 -10.97 -3.68 -4.00
C LYS A 264 -11.17 -3.83 -5.51
N PHE A 265 -10.43 -3.05 -6.29
CA PHE A 265 -10.43 -3.15 -7.75
C PHE A 265 -10.15 -4.56 -8.28
N ASN A 266 -10.92 -4.97 -9.29
CA ASN A 266 -10.73 -6.20 -10.05
C ASN A 266 -10.99 -5.95 -11.54
N PHE A 267 -10.16 -6.54 -12.41
CA PHE A 267 -10.32 -6.48 -13.86
C PHE A 267 -11.70 -6.94 -14.38
N THR A 268 -12.45 -7.75 -13.62
CA THR A 268 -13.83 -8.14 -13.99
C THR A 268 -14.83 -6.99 -13.93
N ARG A 269 -14.48 -5.88 -13.28
CA ARG A 269 -15.31 -4.66 -13.18
C ARG A 269 -15.11 -3.72 -14.36
N ILE A 270 -14.15 -4.00 -15.25
CA ILE A 270 -13.88 -3.17 -16.42
C ILE A 270 -14.84 -3.56 -17.55
N ASP A 271 -15.63 -2.58 -18.00
CA ASP A 271 -16.49 -2.67 -19.17
C ASP A 271 -15.82 -1.94 -20.35
N ILE A 272 -15.46 -2.70 -21.39
CA ILE A 272 -14.90 -2.20 -22.64
C ILE A 272 -15.87 -2.54 -23.78
N PRO A 273 -16.82 -1.65 -24.11
CA PRO A 273 -17.80 -1.95 -25.13
C PRO A 273 -17.17 -2.04 -26.52
N LYS A 274 -17.36 -3.18 -27.19
CA LYS A 274 -16.85 -3.44 -28.55
C LYS A 274 -17.24 -2.35 -29.56
N SER A 275 -18.43 -1.76 -29.42
CA SER A 275 -18.92 -0.66 -30.26
C SER A 275 -18.02 0.58 -30.21
N LYS A 276 -17.40 0.90 -29.06
CA LYS A 276 -16.47 2.02 -28.92
C LYS A 276 -15.25 1.90 -29.83
N PHE A 277 -14.87 0.68 -30.21
CA PHE A 277 -13.80 0.43 -31.15
C PHE A 277 -14.34 0.34 -32.58
N LEU A 278 -15.24 -0.61 -32.84
CA LEU A 278 -15.60 -0.99 -34.20
C LEU A 278 -16.53 0.00 -34.90
N GLU A 279 -17.36 0.69 -34.13
CA GLU A 279 -18.34 1.64 -34.64
C GLU A 279 -17.84 3.09 -34.50
N TYR A 280 -16.87 3.35 -33.62
CA TYR A 280 -16.37 4.69 -33.32
C TYR A 280 -14.85 4.88 -33.55
N SER A 281 -13.98 4.49 -32.61
CA SER A 281 -12.56 4.92 -32.62
C SER A 281 -11.70 4.28 -33.72
N LEU A 282 -12.07 3.10 -34.22
CA LEU A 282 -11.40 2.42 -35.35
C LEU A 282 -12.27 2.41 -36.61
N ASN A 283 -13.32 3.24 -36.65
CA ASN A 283 -14.23 3.35 -37.79
C ASN A 283 -13.90 4.55 -38.68
N ASP A 284 -13.22 4.27 -39.79
CA ASP A 284 -12.85 5.25 -40.83
C ASP A 284 -14.07 5.87 -41.55
N LYS A 285 -15.25 5.25 -41.44
CA LYS A 285 -16.51 5.77 -41.98
C LYS A 285 -17.34 6.55 -40.96
N HIS A 286 -16.92 6.66 -39.70
CA HIS A 286 -17.72 7.34 -38.67
C HIS A 286 -17.63 8.87 -38.82
N PRO A 287 -18.75 9.63 -38.84
CA PRO A 287 -18.75 11.08 -39.08
C PRO A 287 -17.80 11.87 -38.17
N LYS A 288 -17.75 11.51 -36.88
CA LYS A 288 -16.87 12.14 -35.86
C LYS A 288 -15.64 11.30 -35.48
N GLY A 289 -15.55 10.07 -35.96
CA GLY A 289 -14.58 9.05 -35.48
C GLY A 289 -13.50 8.74 -36.51
N LYS A 290 -13.73 9.09 -37.77
CA LYS A 290 -12.84 8.85 -38.91
C LYS A 290 -11.41 9.34 -38.66
N ASP A 291 -11.22 10.49 -38.04
CA ASP A 291 -9.89 11.07 -37.82
C ASP A 291 -9.09 10.28 -36.77
N LYS A 292 -9.77 9.76 -35.74
CA LYS A 292 -9.16 8.84 -34.76
C LYS A 292 -8.74 7.54 -35.43
N ALA A 293 -9.62 6.95 -36.23
CA ALA A 293 -9.34 5.72 -36.96
C ALA A 293 -8.16 5.88 -37.92
N LYS A 294 -8.07 7.03 -38.60
CA LYS A 294 -6.94 7.39 -39.46
C LYS A 294 -5.63 7.45 -38.67
N LEU A 295 -5.60 8.16 -37.54
CA LEU A 295 -4.42 8.24 -36.69
C LEU A 295 -3.95 6.86 -36.18
N PHE A 296 -4.87 6.01 -35.71
CA PHE A 296 -4.53 4.65 -35.27
C PHE A 296 -3.92 3.82 -36.40
N LYS A 297 -4.49 3.91 -37.61
CA LYS A 297 -4.00 3.21 -38.79
C LYS A 297 -2.62 3.72 -39.23
N GLU A 298 -2.41 5.03 -39.26
CA GLU A 298 -1.17 5.63 -39.77
C GLU A 298 -0.01 5.51 -38.78
N LEU A 299 -0.28 5.77 -37.49
CA LEU A 299 0.78 5.85 -36.48
C LEU A 299 1.10 4.49 -35.87
N LEU A 300 0.11 3.62 -35.71
CA LEU A 300 0.25 2.33 -35.00
C LEU A 300 -0.10 1.12 -35.88
N ALA A 301 -0.54 1.31 -37.12
CA ALA A 301 -1.03 0.23 -37.99
C ALA A 301 -2.16 -0.62 -37.36
N ILE A 302 -2.93 -0.04 -36.43
CA ILE A 302 -4.08 -0.70 -35.77
C ILE A 302 -5.34 -0.41 -36.58
N ARG A 303 -6.08 -1.46 -36.93
CA ARG A 303 -7.35 -1.40 -37.68
C ARG A 303 -8.49 -2.08 -36.91
N LYS A 304 -9.71 -2.06 -37.44
CA LYS A 304 -10.89 -2.69 -36.82
C LYS A 304 -10.65 -4.14 -36.38
N GLN A 305 -9.95 -4.94 -37.19
CA GLN A 305 -9.66 -6.33 -36.83
C GLN A 305 -8.75 -6.48 -35.58
N ASP A 306 -7.95 -5.46 -35.27
CA ASP A 306 -6.96 -5.46 -34.20
C ASP A 306 -7.52 -4.87 -32.90
N TRP A 307 -8.84 -4.63 -32.82
CA TRP A 307 -9.45 -3.95 -31.68
C TRP A 307 -9.17 -4.64 -30.33
N LYS A 308 -9.03 -5.98 -30.32
CA LYS A 308 -8.68 -6.74 -29.10
C LYS A 308 -7.25 -6.53 -28.67
N PHE A 309 -6.34 -6.42 -29.63
CA PHE A 309 -4.95 -6.09 -29.37
C PHE A 309 -4.84 -4.69 -28.75
N LEU A 310 -5.68 -3.75 -29.18
CA LEU A 310 -5.77 -2.44 -28.53
C LEU A 310 -6.45 -2.53 -27.14
N ALA A 311 -7.59 -3.22 -27.04
CA ALA A 311 -8.35 -3.36 -25.79
C ALA A 311 -7.54 -4.03 -24.67
N ALA A 312 -6.78 -5.08 -24.98
CA ALA A 312 -5.95 -5.77 -24.01
C ALA A 312 -4.84 -4.89 -23.43
N GLN A 313 -4.20 -4.05 -24.26
CA GLN A 313 -3.19 -3.10 -23.78
C GLN A 313 -3.79 -2.06 -22.82
N ILE A 314 -5.02 -1.62 -23.10
CA ILE A 314 -5.74 -0.70 -22.22
C ILE A 314 -6.00 -1.32 -20.85
N VAL A 315 -6.56 -2.54 -20.84
CA VAL A 315 -6.81 -3.29 -19.59
C VAL A 315 -5.51 -3.50 -18.82
N ASN A 316 -4.43 -3.86 -19.51
CA ASN A 316 -3.14 -4.13 -18.88
C ASN A 316 -2.49 -2.87 -18.29
N GLY A 317 -2.87 -1.66 -18.73
CA GLY A 317 -2.34 -0.41 -18.22
C GLY A 317 -2.96 0.07 -16.90
N PHE A 318 -4.08 -0.51 -16.44
CA PHE A 318 -4.78 -0.06 -15.22
C PHE A 318 -3.94 -0.03 -13.93
N PRO A 319 -3.09 -1.03 -13.63
CA PRO A 319 -2.30 -1.02 -12.40
C PRO A 319 -1.44 0.24 -12.27
N ASP A 320 -0.74 0.60 -13.35
CA ASP A 320 0.27 1.67 -13.32
C ASP A 320 -0.26 3.02 -13.86
N ALA A 321 -1.52 3.06 -14.30
CA ALA A 321 -2.12 4.25 -14.90
C ALA A 321 -2.26 5.40 -13.89
N LYS A 322 -1.63 6.54 -14.20
CA LYS A 322 -1.87 7.80 -13.49
C LYS A 322 -3.21 8.40 -13.93
N ILE A 323 -4.18 8.37 -13.02
CA ILE A 323 -5.50 8.99 -13.21
C ILE A 323 -5.35 10.51 -13.27
N GLN A 324 -6.13 11.15 -14.15
CA GLN A 324 -6.14 12.57 -14.40
C GLN A 324 -7.57 13.06 -14.65
N ASN A 325 -7.82 14.32 -14.30
CA ASN A 325 -9.05 15.04 -14.62
C ASN A 325 -10.30 14.33 -14.10
N VAL A 326 -10.29 14.01 -12.81
CA VAL A 326 -11.39 13.36 -12.11
C VAL A 326 -12.49 14.36 -11.81
N ARG A 327 -13.63 14.19 -12.47
CA ARG A 327 -14.80 15.08 -12.36
C ARG A 327 -16.07 14.33 -12.05
N ALA A 328 -16.79 14.80 -11.04
CA ALA A 328 -18.18 14.46 -10.85
C ALA A 328 -19.04 15.04 -11.99
N THR A 329 -19.97 14.23 -12.50
CA THR A 329 -20.97 14.66 -13.49
C THR A 329 -22.31 14.01 -13.19
N GLN A 330 -23.39 14.50 -13.77
CA GLN A 330 -24.72 13.88 -13.70
C GLN A 330 -24.78 12.39 -14.13
N TYR A 331 -23.76 11.90 -14.85
CA TYR A 331 -23.70 10.51 -15.34
C TYR A 331 -22.80 9.61 -14.47
N GLY A 332 -22.16 10.15 -13.43
CA GLY A 332 -21.14 9.49 -12.63
C GLY A 332 -19.79 10.20 -12.69
N ILE A 333 -18.79 9.60 -12.05
CA ILE A 333 -17.42 10.13 -11.96
C ILE A 333 -16.68 9.81 -13.26
N LYS A 334 -16.20 10.85 -13.96
CA LYS A 334 -15.40 10.73 -15.17
C LYS A 334 -13.94 11.03 -14.88
N TYR A 335 -13.06 10.33 -15.56
CA TYR A 335 -11.62 10.57 -15.50
C TYR A 335 -10.96 10.05 -16.76
N PHE A 336 -9.68 10.33 -16.95
CA PHE A 336 -8.89 9.68 -17.99
C PHE A 336 -7.51 9.31 -17.47
N PHE A 337 -6.85 8.44 -18.22
CA PHE A 337 -5.42 8.22 -18.08
C PHE A 337 -4.81 7.93 -19.45
N ASP A 338 -3.52 8.20 -19.51
CA ASP A 338 -2.71 8.08 -20.71
C ASP A 338 -1.81 6.85 -20.59
N ILE A 339 -1.80 6.01 -21.63
CA ILE A 339 -1.03 4.76 -21.67
C ILE A 339 -0.20 4.67 -22.95
N PRO A 340 1.05 4.17 -22.87
CA PRO A 340 1.83 3.85 -24.05
C PRO A 340 1.28 2.58 -24.72
N ILE A 341 0.83 2.73 -25.96
CA ILE A 341 0.32 1.63 -26.79
C ILE A 341 1.34 1.33 -27.88
N ILE A 342 1.74 0.06 -27.98
CA ILE A 342 2.51 -0.45 -29.11
C ILE A 342 1.57 -0.82 -30.26
N GLY A 343 1.96 -0.46 -31.47
CA GLY A 343 1.25 -0.73 -32.70
C GLY A 343 1.64 -2.06 -33.35
N MET A 344 0.87 -2.47 -34.35
CA MET A 344 1.19 -3.62 -35.21
C MET A 344 2.44 -3.38 -36.06
N ASN A 345 2.88 -2.12 -36.18
CA ASN A 345 4.12 -1.69 -36.82
C ASN A 345 5.31 -1.58 -35.85
N GLY A 346 5.16 -2.00 -34.59
CA GLY A 346 6.20 -1.91 -33.55
C GLY A 346 6.45 -0.51 -32.99
N LYS A 347 5.77 0.53 -33.50
CA LYS A 347 5.89 1.90 -32.98
C LYS A 347 5.00 2.07 -31.75
N SER A 348 5.40 2.95 -30.83
CA SER A 348 4.59 3.28 -29.65
C SER A 348 4.01 4.69 -29.73
N LYS A 349 2.80 4.87 -29.21
CA LYS A 349 2.15 6.17 -29.03
C LYS A 349 1.40 6.22 -27.70
N ILE A 350 1.39 7.40 -27.10
CA ILE A 350 0.56 7.70 -25.93
C ILE A 350 -0.89 7.83 -26.39
N VAL A 351 -1.75 7.04 -25.76
CA VAL A 351 -3.19 6.95 -26.04
C VAL A 351 -3.94 7.32 -24.77
N ARG A 352 -4.83 8.32 -24.90
CA ARG A 352 -5.74 8.71 -23.84
C ARG A 352 -6.97 7.84 -23.84
N THR A 353 -7.30 7.32 -22.67
CA THR A 353 -8.51 6.54 -22.41
C THR A 353 -9.35 7.26 -21.37
N ALA A 354 -10.59 7.59 -21.72
CA ALA A 354 -11.52 8.24 -20.81
C ALA A 354 -12.55 7.24 -20.30
N TRP A 355 -12.84 7.31 -19.01
CA TRP A 355 -13.61 6.33 -18.26
C TRP A 355 -14.72 7.00 -17.46
N ILE A 356 -15.71 6.20 -17.08
CA ILE A 356 -16.77 6.61 -16.16
C ILE A 356 -17.10 5.48 -15.20
N THR A 357 -17.36 5.83 -13.93
CA THR A 357 -17.98 4.95 -12.94
C THR A 357 -19.25 5.61 -12.40
N SER A 358 -20.39 4.96 -12.60
CA SER A 358 -21.72 5.48 -12.24
C SER A 358 -22.33 4.79 -11.02
N ASP A 359 -21.88 3.57 -10.74
CA ASP A 359 -22.32 2.71 -9.62
C ASP A 359 -21.20 2.50 -8.59
N HIS A 360 -20.11 3.28 -8.71
CA HIS A 360 -18.89 3.22 -7.91
C HIS A 360 -18.11 1.89 -8.01
N LYS A 361 -18.51 1.01 -8.93
CA LYS A 361 -17.94 -0.34 -9.08
C LYS A 361 -17.52 -0.59 -10.51
N THR A 362 -18.43 -0.45 -11.46
CA THR A 362 -18.18 -0.73 -12.87
C THR A 362 -17.42 0.43 -13.52
N ILE A 363 -16.28 0.13 -14.15
CA ILE A 363 -15.44 1.11 -14.84
C ILE A 363 -15.65 0.95 -16.35
N ARG A 364 -16.35 1.89 -16.97
CA ARG A 364 -16.73 1.80 -18.39
C ARG A 364 -15.93 2.75 -19.27
N LEU A 365 -15.42 2.22 -20.39
CA LEU A 365 -14.73 3.03 -21.39
C LEU A 365 -15.71 3.96 -22.12
N VAL A 366 -15.43 5.26 -22.08
CA VAL A 366 -16.21 6.30 -22.76
C VAL A 366 -15.66 6.58 -24.15
N THR A 367 -14.35 6.83 -24.25
CA THR A 367 -13.67 7.18 -25.51
C THR A 367 -12.18 6.89 -25.44
N ILE A 368 -11.56 6.76 -26.62
CA ILE A 368 -10.12 6.52 -26.76
C ILE A 368 -9.58 7.24 -28.00
N TYR A 369 -8.38 7.82 -27.87
CA TYR A 369 -7.68 8.50 -28.97
C TYR A 369 -6.18 8.67 -28.69
N ILE A 370 -5.38 8.77 -29.75
CA ILE A 370 -3.94 9.10 -29.66
C ILE A 370 -3.82 10.57 -29.24
N THR A 371 -2.98 10.86 -28.23
CA THR A 371 -2.77 12.24 -27.76
C THR A 371 -2.00 13.08 -28.77
N GLU A 372 -2.11 14.40 -28.66
CA GLU A 372 -1.40 15.34 -29.52
C GLU A 372 0.13 15.23 -29.36
N LYS A 373 0.88 15.73 -30.36
CA LYS A 373 2.34 15.58 -30.43
C LYS A 373 3.07 16.04 -29.16
N GLY A 374 2.62 17.13 -28.53
CA GLY A 374 3.25 17.67 -27.30
C GLY A 374 3.09 16.75 -26.08
N ASN A 375 2.10 15.86 -26.08
CA ASN A 375 1.81 14.92 -24.99
C ASN A 375 2.34 13.50 -25.27
N GLN A 376 3.14 13.33 -26.33
CA GLN A 376 3.78 12.06 -26.64
C GLN A 376 5.10 11.93 -25.88
N THR A 377 5.40 10.74 -25.37
CA THR A 377 6.70 10.43 -24.75
C THR A 377 7.39 9.29 -25.50
N THR A 378 8.66 9.04 -25.19
CA THR A 378 9.44 7.93 -25.78
C THR A 378 9.20 6.58 -25.11
N THR A 379 8.29 6.52 -24.13
CA THR A 379 7.95 5.29 -23.41
C THR A 379 7.38 4.24 -24.36
N ALA A 380 8.01 3.07 -24.40
CA ALA A 380 7.56 1.96 -25.22
C ALA A 380 6.31 1.30 -24.60
N GLY A 381 5.30 1.03 -25.43
CA GLY A 381 4.17 0.20 -25.03
C GLY A 381 4.56 -1.27 -24.97
N ILE A 382 3.83 -2.05 -24.18
CA ILE A 382 4.04 -3.49 -24.03
C ILE A 382 3.00 -4.23 -24.87
N ALA A 383 3.45 -5.14 -25.73
CA ALA A 383 2.55 -5.95 -26.53
C ALA A 383 1.72 -6.86 -25.60
N PRO A 384 0.39 -6.93 -25.78
CA PRO A 384 -0.45 -7.76 -24.95
C PRO A 384 -0.28 -9.24 -25.34
N LYS A 385 -0.47 -10.13 -24.36
CA LYS A 385 -0.49 -11.58 -24.52
C LYS A 385 -1.80 -12.07 -25.20
N VAL A 386 -2.09 -11.55 -26.38
CA VAL A 386 -3.22 -11.96 -27.23
C VAL A 386 -2.67 -12.80 -28.37
N SER A 387 -3.20 -14.00 -28.56
CA SER A 387 -2.79 -14.87 -29.66
C SER A 387 -3.09 -14.19 -30.99
N LYS A 388 -2.05 -13.81 -31.73
CA LYS A 388 -2.20 -13.42 -33.13
C LYS A 388 -2.59 -14.66 -33.94
N ARG A 389 -3.46 -14.47 -34.95
CA ARG A 389 -3.89 -15.51 -35.93
C ARG A 389 -2.74 -16.03 -36.83
N GLU A 390 -1.48 -15.91 -36.41
CA GLU A 390 -0.31 -16.29 -37.20
C GLU A 390 -0.21 -17.82 -37.35
N SER A 391 -0.76 -18.58 -36.40
CA SER A 391 -0.93 -20.02 -36.55
C SER A 391 -2.35 -20.37 -36.98
N LYS A 392 -2.48 -21.18 -38.04
CA LYS A 392 -3.74 -21.87 -38.39
C LYS A 392 -3.99 -23.09 -37.47
N ASP A 393 -3.00 -23.52 -36.69
CA ASP A 393 -3.13 -24.62 -35.75
C ASP A 393 -3.78 -24.15 -34.45
N ILE A 394 -5.05 -24.53 -34.29
CA ILE A 394 -5.85 -24.21 -33.12
C ILE A 394 -5.29 -24.82 -31.82
N ASN A 395 -4.60 -25.97 -31.88
CA ASN A 395 -3.98 -26.57 -30.69
C ASN A 395 -2.79 -25.75 -30.22
N LEU A 396 -2.00 -25.22 -31.15
CA LEU A 396 -0.90 -24.32 -30.82
C LEU A 396 -1.43 -23.01 -30.21
N ILE A 397 -2.51 -22.44 -30.77
CA ILE A 397 -3.16 -21.26 -30.19
C ILE A 397 -3.57 -21.52 -28.75
N TYR A 398 -4.30 -22.61 -28.48
CA TYR A 398 -4.74 -22.95 -27.13
C TYR A 398 -3.58 -23.18 -26.16
N LYS A 399 -2.52 -23.86 -26.60
CA LYS A 399 -1.30 -24.04 -25.81
C LYS A 399 -0.68 -22.69 -25.44
N THR A 400 -0.54 -21.78 -26.41
CA THR A 400 0.05 -20.45 -26.20
C THR A 400 -0.80 -19.60 -25.25
N VAL A 401 -2.14 -19.57 -25.44
CA VAL A 401 -3.04 -18.81 -24.55
C VAL A 401 -2.99 -19.35 -23.12
N PHE A 402 -2.98 -20.68 -22.95
CA PHE A 402 -2.83 -21.29 -21.63
C PHE A 402 -1.50 -20.90 -20.97
N GLN A 403 -0.39 -20.95 -21.72
CA GLN A 403 0.93 -20.61 -21.20
C GLN A 403 1.01 -19.13 -20.79
N PHE A 404 0.48 -18.22 -21.61
CA PHE A 404 0.37 -16.81 -21.27
C PHE A 404 -0.45 -16.56 -20.01
N ALA A 405 -1.59 -17.24 -19.87
CA ALA A 405 -2.46 -17.11 -18.71
C ALA A 405 -1.79 -17.66 -17.44
N LYS A 406 -1.08 -18.78 -17.57
CA LYS A 406 -0.29 -19.39 -16.48
C LYS A 406 0.81 -18.43 -16.00
N GLU A 407 1.65 -17.92 -16.91
CA GLU A 407 2.75 -17.01 -16.57
C GLU A 407 2.24 -15.72 -15.92
N GLU A 408 1.12 -15.18 -16.41
CA GLU A 408 0.50 -13.99 -15.83
C GLU A 408 -0.04 -14.28 -14.43
N GLY A 409 -0.65 -15.45 -14.22
CA GLY A 409 -1.11 -15.92 -12.91
C GLY A 409 0.04 -16.10 -11.92
N GLU A 410 1.15 -16.72 -12.34
CA GLU A 410 2.36 -16.90 -11.52
C GLU A 410 2.98 -15.55 -11.14
N THR A 411 3.08 -14.63 -12.10
CA THR A 411 3.60 -13.28 -11.85
C THR A 411 2.72 -12.50 -10.87
N ALA A 412 1.39 -12.59 -11.01
CA ALA A 412 0.46 -11.93 -10.11
C ALA A 412 0.54 -12.50 -8.70
N ALA A 413 0.56 -13.83 -8.56
CA ALA A 413 0.67 -14.50 -7.26
C ALA A 413 2.00 -14.19 -6.54
N ALA A 414 3.11 -14.12 -7.27
CA ALA A 414 4.43 -13.81 -6.71
C ALA A 414 4.56 -12.38 -6.16
N ARG A 415 3.70 -11.45 -6.62
CA ARG A 415 3.67 -10.06 -6.14
C ARG A 415 2.85 -9.89 -4.86
N ILE A 416 2.06 -10.89 -4.48
CA ILE A 416 1.21 -10.81 -3.28
C ILE A 416 2.07 -11.09 -2.05
N VAL A 417 2.06 -10.12 -1.13
CA VAL A 417 2.42 -10.32 0.28
C VAL A 417 1.13 -10.72 1.00
N PRO A 418 0.96 -11.99 1.43
CA PRO A 418 -0.24 -12.41 2.14
C PRO A 418 -0.41 -11.63 3.43
N THR A 419 -1.66 -11.42 3.85
CA THR A 419 -1.93 -10.95 5.21
C THR A 419 -1.60 -12.07 6.20
N PRO A 420 -0.72 -11.85 7.19
CA PRO A 420 -0.42 -12.87 8.20
C PRO A 420 -1.69 -13.33 8.93
N MET A 421 -1.77 -14.63 9.21
CA MET A 421 -2.90 -15.23 9.94
C MET A 421 -2.45 -15.64 11.34
N TYR A 422 -3.26 -15.29 12.34
CA TYR A 422 -3.06 -15.63 13.73
C TYR A 422 -4.02 -16.76 14.10
N ILE A 423 -3.50 -17.83 14.69
CA ILE A 423 -4.29 -18.99 15.12
C ILE A 423 -4.30 -19.01 16.65
N ASP A 424 -5.50 -19.08 17.24
CA ASP A 424 -5.65 -19.20 18.69
C ASP A 424 -4.81 -20.35 19.24
N GLY A 425 -4.00 -20.05 20.25
CA GLY A 425 -3.09 -21.02 20.89
C GLY A 425 -1.71 -21.15 20.25
N PHE A 426 -1.44 -20.44 19.15
CA PHE A 426 -0.09 -20.35 18.55
C PHE A 426 0.50 -18.96 18.76
N ILE A 427 1.79 -18.92 19.09
CA ILE A 427 2.53 -17.66 19.31
C ILE A 427 3.01 -17.08 17.98
N GLU A 428 3.43 -17.91 17.03
CA GLU A 428 3.95 -17.42 15.75
C GLU A 428 2.82 -17.28 14.72
N PRO A 429 2.77 -16.17 13.98
CA PRO A 429 1.79 -16.01 12.92
C PRO A 429 2.16 -16.86 11.70
N VAL A 430 1.14 -17.31 10.98
CA VAL A 430 1.31 -17.93 9.67
C VAL A 430 1.47 -16.84 8.63
N MET A 431 2.71 -16.55 8.23
CA MET A 431 3.04 -15.48 7.29
C MET A 431 2.46 -15.68 5.87
N ASP A 432 2.12 -16.93 5.51
CA ASP A 432 1.43 -17.23 4.26
C ASP A 432 -0.08 -16.94 4.31
N GLY A 433 -0.60 -16.53 5.48
CA GLY A 433 -1.98 -16.14 5.69
C GLY A 433 -2.96 -17.30 5.67
N GLU A 434 -4.23 -16.96 5.42
CA GLU A 434 -5.33 -17.92 5.39
C GLU A 434 -5.16 -18.96 4.28
N ILE A 435 -5.49 -20.21 4.63
CA ILE A 435 -5.45 -21.35 3.72
C ILE A 435 -6.68 -21.33 2.82
N GLY A 436 -6.48 -21.42 1.50
CA GLY A 436 -7.60 -21.56 0.59
C GLY A 436 -7.23 -21.78 -0.86
N PHE A 437 -8.27 -21.91 -1.68
CA PHE A 437 -8.16 -22.27 -3.08
C PHE A 437 -8.94 -21.31 -3.97
N ALA A 438 -8.52 -21.21 -5.23
CA ALA A 438 -9.25 -20.50 -6.26
C ALA A 438 -9.32 -21.33 -7.55
N ASP A 439 -10.40 -21.17 -8.29
CA ASP A 439 -10.61 -21.82 -9.59
C ASP A 439 -10.99 -20.79 -10.66
N ILE A 440 -10.53 -21.03 -11.88
CA ILE A 440 -10.99 -20.35 -13.08
C ILE A 440 -12.06 -21.21 -13.74
N ILE A 441 -13.29 -20.71 -13.82
CA ILE A 441 -14.43 -21.42 -14.36
C ILE A 441 -14.73 -20.93 -15.79
N ILE A 442 -14.57 -21.82 -16.77
CA ILE A 442 -15.00 -21.60 -18.15
C ILE A 442 -16.46 -22.04 -18.26
N THR A 443 -17.33 -21.10 -18.65
CA THR A 443 -18.80 -21.28 -18.64
C THR A 443 -19.28 -22.29 -19.68
N ASP A 444 -18.69 -22.24 -20.88
CA ASP A 444 -19.02 -23.15 -21.98
C ASP A 444 -18.10 -24.39 -21.97
N GLY A 445 -18.61 -25.48 -21.39
CA GLY A 445 -17.92 -26.77 -21.37
C GLY A 445 -17.76 -27.45 -22.75
N ARG A 446 -18.36 -26.89 -23.82
CA ARG A 446 -18.23 -27.36 -25.21
C ARG A 446 -17.20 -26.56 -26.01
N ASN A 447 -16.65 -25.48 -25.44
CA ASN A 447 -15.62 -24.64 -26.04
C ASN A 447 -14.43 -25.50 -26.50
N GLY A 448 -13.85 -25.18 -27.67
CA GLY A 448 -12.69 -25.89 -28.21
C GLY A 448 -11.50 -25.89 -27.25
N PHE A 449 -11.31 -24.80 -26.50
CA PHE A 449 -10.28 -24.70 -25.46
C PHE A 449 -10.53 -25.72 -24.33
N VAL A 450 -11.78 -25.92 -23.90
CA VAL A 450 -12.13 -26.94 -22.90
C VAL A 450 -11.85 -28.35 -23.41
N LYS A 451 -12.13 -28.64 -24.69
CA LYS A 451 -11.77 -29.93 -25.30
C LYS A 451 -10.26 -30.15 -25.28
N TRP A 452 -9.49 -29.09 -25.59
CA TRP A 452 -8.03 -29.12 -25.52
C TRP A 452 -7.54 -29.35 -24.08
N LEU A 453 -8.10 -28.67 -23.08
CA LEU A 453 -7.76 -28.87 -21.66
C LEU A 453 -7.97 -30.31 -21.21
N LYS A 454 -9.12 -30.91 -21.55
CA LYS A 454 -9.43 -32.32 -21.27
C LYS A 454 -8.42 -33.27 -21.89
N LYS A 455 -8.06 -33.05 -23.16
CA LYS A 455 -7.06 -33.87 -23.87
C LYS A 455 -5.66 -33.80 -23.21
N ASN A 456 -5.35 -32.70 -22.54
CA ASN A 456 -4.07 -32.47 -21.86
C ASN A 456 -4.12 -32.74 -20.35
N ASN A 457 -5.23 -33.31 -19.83
CA ASN A 457 -5.43 -33.57 -18.39
C ASN A 457 -5.26 -32.32 -17.51
N ILE A 458 -5.75 -31.18 -17.97
CA ILE A 458 -5.72 -29.91 -17.22
C ILE A 458 -7.14 -29.60 -16.76
N GLY A 459 -7.34 -29.42 -15.46
CA GLY A 459 -8.63 -29.03 -14.89
C GLY A 459 -9.61 -30.18 -14.69
N TYR A 460 -10.85 -29.84 -14.33
CA TYR A 460 -11.89 -30.81 -13.97
C TYR A 460 -13.30 -30.29 -14.29
N LYS A 461 -14.29 -31.19 -14.29
CA LYS A 461 -15.70 -30.81 -14.50
C LYS A 461 -16.21 -30.04 -13.27
N TYR A 462 -16.65 -28.81 -13.46
CA TYR A 462 -17.21 -28.00 -12.37
C TYR A 462 -18.59 -28.52 -11.97
N TYR A 463 -18.86 -28.62 -10.66
CA TYR A 463 -20.04 -29.31 -10.12
C TYR A 463 -21.38 -28.74 -10.62
N LYS A 464 -21.46 -27.41 -10.85
CA LYS A 464 -22.64 -26.79 -11.47
C LYS A 464 -22.64 -27.01 -12.97
N LYS A 465 -21.90 -26.17 -13.68
CA LYS A 465 -21.83 -26.13 -15.14
C LYS A 465 -20.52 -25.47 -15.56
N GLY A 466 -19.85 -26.06 -16.54
CA GLY A 466 -18.60 -25.54 -17.08
C GLY A 466 -17.41 -26.46 -16.79
N PHE A 467 -16.22 -25.89 -16.87
CA PHE A 467 -14.97 -26.59 -16.67
C PHE A 467 -14.03 -25.71 -15.84
N ALA A 468 -13.47 -26.28 -14.77
CA ALA A 468 -12.65 -25.57 -13.79
C ALA A 468 -11.17 -25.82 -14.04
N ILE A 469 -10.36 -24.78 -13.89
CA ILE A 469 -8.90 -24.86 -13.84
C ILE A 469 -8.48 -24.40 -12.44
N PRO A 470 -7.87 -25.25 -11.61
CA PRO A 470 -7.39 -24.83 -10.29
C PRO A 470 -6.22 -23.87 -10.42
N ALA A 471 -6.23 -22.82 -9.60
CA ALA A 471 -5.10 -21.91 -9.46
C ALA A 471 -3.89 -22.68 -8.90
N LYS A 472 -2.73 -22.49 -9.53
CA LYS A 472 -1.46 -23.10 -9.10
C LYS A 472 -0.52 -22.05 -8.50
N ALA A 473 -1.06 -21.28 -7.56
CA ALA A 473 -0.26 -20.32 -6.81
C ALA A 473 0.69 -21.04 -5.83
N PRO A 474 1.87 -20.45 -5.52
CA PRO A 474 2.78 -21.02 -4.54
C PRO A 474 2.25 -20.87 -3.11
N GLY A 475 2.44 -21.92 -2.30
CA GLY A 475 2.04 -21.95 -0.90
C GLY A 475 0.54 -22.22 -0.70
N GLN A 476 0.07 -21.95 0.52
CA GLN A 476 -1.31 -22.22 0.94
C GLN A 476 -2.24 -21.00 0.86
N SER A 477 -1.67 -19.83 0.57
CA SER A 477 -2.36 -18.53 0.64
C SER A 477 -3.54 -18.39 -0.32
N ILE A 478 -4.73 -18.12 0.22
CA ILE A 478 -5.92 -17.78 -0.58
C ILE A 478 -5.73 -16.49 -1.38
N GLU A 479 -5.02 -15.50 -0.84
CA GLU A 479 -4.76 -14.22 -1.53
C GLU A 479 -3.92 -14.45 -2.80
N ARG A 480 -2.87 -15.28 -2.71
CA ARG A 480 -2.06 -15.66 -3.88
C ARG A 480 -2.88 -16.47 -4.88
N ALA A 481 -3.70 -17.42 -4.41
CA ALA A 481 -4.57 -18.21 -5.27
C ALA A 481 -5.58 -17.34 -6.04
N LYS A 482 -6.19 -16.35 -5.36
CA LYS A 482 -7.11 -15.40 -5.96
C LYS A 482 -6.42 -14.53 -7.01
N ALA A 483 -5.27 -13.94 -6.68
CA ALA A 483 -4.50 -13.13 -7.62
C ALA A 483 -4.09 -13.92 -8.87
N TYR A 484 -3.65 -15.17 -8.68
CA TYR A 484 -3.37 -16.09 -9.78
C TYR A 484 -4.59 -16.27 -10.68
N ALA A 485 -5.74 -16.63 -10.09
CA ALA A 485 -6.95 -16.94 -10.84
C ALA A 485 -7.46 -15.74 -11.62
N GLU A 486 -7.46 -14.55 -11.01
CA GLU A 486 -7.93 -13.31 -11.63
C GLU A 486 -7.04 -12.89 -12.80
N ALA A 487 -5.71 -12.96 -12.64
CA ALA A 487 -4.77 -12.67 -13.71
C ALA A 487 -4.84 -13.70 -14.85
N PHE A 488 -5.02 -14.98 -14.53
CA PHE A 488 -5.24 -16.04 -15.50
C PHE A 488 -6.52 -15.79 -16.31
N ALA A 489 -7.64 -15.52 -15.61
CA ALA A 489 -8.94 -15.24 -16.23
C ALA A 489 -8.89 -13.99 -17.12
N LYS A 490 -8.15 -12.94 -16.73
CA LYS A 490 -7.90 -11.75 -17.55
C LYS A 490 -7.33 -12.13 -18.92
N ILE A 491 -6.30 -12.98 -18.96
CA ILE A 491 -5.68 -13.42 -20.23
C ILE A 491 -6.65 -14.27 -21.06
N LEU A 492 -7.40 -15.18 -20.43
CA LEU A 492 -8.42 -15.97 -21.14
C LEU A 492 -9.46 -15.07 -21.82
N LYS A 493 -10.01 -14.08 -21.11
CA LYS A 493 -10.99 -13.13 -21.66
C LYS A 493 -10.43 -12.30 -22.81
N GLN A 494 -9.18 -11.84 -22.69
CA GLN A 494 -8.49 -11.14 -23.78
C GLN A 494 -8.34 -12.00 -25.05
N ASN A 495 -8.47 -13.33 -24.93
CA ASN A 495 -8.39 -14.33 -25.99
C ASN A 495 -9.74 -15.02 -26.29
N ASP A 496 -10.88 -14.36 -26.03
CA ASP A 496 -12.24 -14.86 -26.32
C ASP A 496 -12.67 -16.12 -25.56
N ILE A 497 -12.07 -16.38 -24.41
CA ILE A 497 -12.45 -17.49 -23.54
C ILE A 497 -13.19 -16.91 -22.33
N GLU A 498 -14.52 -16.90 -22.44
CA GLU A 498 -15.41 -16.44 -21.37
C GLU A 498 -15.27 -17.30 -20.12
N CYS A 499 -14.96 -16.64 -19.00
CA CYS A 499 -14.72 -17.28 -17.72
C CYS A 499 -14.98 -16.33 -16.54
N TYR A 500 -15.06 -16.90 -15.35
CA TYR A 500 -15.08 -16.16 -14.08
C TYR A 500 -14.25 -16.92 -13.04
N THR A 501 -13.91 -16.26 -11.94
CA THR A 501 -13.13 -16.87 -10.86
C THR A 501 -14.01 -17.14 -9.66
N ILE A 502 -13.69 -18.19 -8.92
CA ILE A 502 -14.24 -18.48 -7.59
C ILE A 502 -13.10 -18.74 -6.63
N HIS A 503 -13.33 -18.53 -5.35
CA HIS A 503 -12.38 -18.85 -4.29
C HIS A 503 -13.13 -19.32 -3.05
N ARG A 504 -12.45 -20.09 -2.21
CA ARG A 504 -12.96 -20.59 -0.92
C ARG A 504 -11.81 -20.78 0.05
N LEU A 505 -12.07 -20.57 1.33
CA LEU A 505 -11.20 -21.06 2.40
C LEU A 505 -11.28 -22.60 2.45
N ASP A 506 -10.23 -23.22 2.98
CA ASP A 506 -10.21 -24.67 3.20
C ASP A 506 -11.04 -25.10 4.41
#